data_AF-A0A1G1IYE7-F1
#
_entry.id   AF-A0A1G1IYE7-F1
#
_cell.length_a   1.000
_cell.length_b   1.000
_cell.length_c   1.000
_cell.angle_alpha   90.00
_cell.angle_beta   90.00
_cell.angle_gamma   90.00
#
_symmetry.space_group_name_H-M   'P 1'
#
loop_
_entity.id
_entity.type
_entity.pdbx_description
1 polymer ?
#
loop_
_entity_poly.entity_id
_entity_poly.type
_entity_poly.pdbx_seq_one_letter_code
_entity_poly.pdbx_strand_id
1 'polypeptide(L)'
;MKLVISKLKLFTVFFLLFTVHCSLFTVSYAFDLHGFLQGNYSYRTSDTNCSGAAPCGKYWLLIEERAQISPSYEDSSGIFAVKAKLDFFHDAAAESKWDTTLREAYFTLSGGMADAKAGRQIITWGLGDLVFINDIFPKDWTAFIIGRPIEYLKKGIDGVKLGLYSNAVNGELVMIPVFEADTLPDSKRLIFYPFPAPAVNKDVKPNTDLSNPEVAIRLYRPIMEWDTSIYFYNGFYRFPAAHMDSASSVTYYYPSLKIYGASTQGAALDGVLSLEAGYYDSQDKNGSDPEIENSQIRYLIAFQKALTGDFTVNIQYYAEKIMDYNEYTKTLDYKLPRKNETRELYSIRLTRFLHYQTIKLSLFAFYSPTDRDYFVNPEIRYSVTDNLWTNLGANLFDGEYPYTFLGQFRYDENIYWN
;
A
#
# COMPACT_ATOMS: atom_id res chain seq x y z
N MET A 1 -18.22 -53.30 -18.68
CA MET A 1 -19.62 -53.72 -18.93
C MET A 1 -20.55 -52.65 -18.37
N LYS A 2 -21.21 -51.89 -19.25
CA LYS A 2 -22.33 -50.96 -19.00
C LYS A 2 -22.27 -50.01 -17.79
N LEU A 3 -21.84 -48.76 -18.00
CA LEU A 3 -22.66 -47.54 -17.79
C LEU A 3 -21.83 -46.30 -18.16
N VAL A 4 -21.80 -46.03 -19.46
CA VAL A 4 -21.50 -44.73 -20.07
C VAL A 4 -22.87 -44.10 -20.32
N ILE A 5 -23.09 -42.84 -19.89
CA ILE A 5 -23.97 -41.79 -20.49
C ILE A 5 -24.41 -40.78 -19.41
N SER A 6 -24.26 -39.49 -19.76
CA SER A 6 -24.69 -38.25 -19.08
C SER A 6 -23.80 -37.82 -17.90
N LYS A 7 -23.14 -36.65 -17.88
CA LYS A 7 -23.51 -35.33 -18.42
C LYS A 7 -22.28 -34.65 -19.04
N LEU A 8 -22.18 -34.73 -20.36
CA LEU A 8 -21.31 -33.89 -21.18
C LEU A 8 -22.21 -33.04 -22.08
N LYS A 9 -22.93 -32.08 -21.47
CA LYS A 9 -23.72 -31.04 -22.16
C LYS A 9 -23.94 -29.87 -21.19
N LEU A 10 -22.97 -28.97 -21.10
CA LEU A 10 -23.21 -27.55 -20.82
C LEU A 10 -22.04 -26.65 -21.28
N PHE A 11 -21.28 -27.12 -22.27
CA PHE A 11 -20.48 -26.26 -23.15
C PHE A 11 -21.29 -26.21 -24.46
N THR A 12 -21.47 -25.03 -25.04
CA THR A 12 -22.33 -24.70 -26.21
C THR A 12 -23.74 -24.15 -25.89
N VAL A 13 -23.84 -23.07 -25.10
CA VAL A 13 -24.90 -22.04 -25.20
C VAL A 13 -24.36 -20.65 -24.76
N PHE A 14 -23.20 -20.22 -25.25
CA PHE A 14 -22.72 -18.83 -25.02
C PHE A 14 -22.47 -18.06 -26.31
N PHE A 15 -23.22 -18.41 -27.36
CA PHE A 15 -23.23 -17.67 -28.61
C PHE A 15 -24.65 -17.71 -29.18
N LEU A 16 -25.54 -16.89 -28.61
CA LEU A 16 -26.74 -16.47 -29.31
C LEU A 16 -27.13 -15.07 -28.84
N LEU A 17 -27.12 -14.16 -29.80
CA LEU A 17 -27.64 -12.80 -29.79
C LEU A 17 -28.57 -12.46 -28.62
N PHE A 18 -28.10 -11.56 -27.75
CA PHE A 18 -28.96 -10.61 -27.08
C PHE A 18 -28.67 -9.21 -27.61
N THR A 19 -29.07 -8.97 -28.86
CA THR A 19 -29.42 -7.63 -29.32
C THR A 19 -30.74 -7.25 -28.65
N VAL A 20 -30.68 -6.78 -27.41
CA VAL A 20 -31.75 -5.95 -26.87
C VAL A 20 -31.48 -4.55 -27.37
N HIS A 21 -32.25 -4.15 -28.39
CA HIS A 21 -32.50 -2.75 -28.67
C HIS A 21 -33.20 -2.17 -27.44
N CYS A 22 -32.42 -1.63 -26.52
CA CYS A 22 -32.94 -0.69 -25.55
C CYS A 22 -33.04 0.65 -26.29
N SER A 23 -34.23 0.92 -26.83
CA SER A 23 -34.66 2.28 -27.13
C SER A 23 -34.81 3.02 -25.80
N LEU A 24 -33.66 3.42 -25.24
CA LEU A 24 -33.59 4.38 -24.16
C LEU A 24 -33.56 5.76 -24.81
N PHE A 25 -34.55 6.55 -24.43
CA PHE A 25 -34.57 7.98 -24.58
C PHE A 25 -33.19 8.56 -24.24
N THR A 26 -32.74 9.52 -25.04
CA THR A 26 -31.49 10.28 -24.84
C THR A 26 -31.52 10.96 -23.46
N VAL A 27 -31.01 10.27 -22.44
CA VAL A 27 -30.62 10.86 -21.16
C VAL A 27 -29.15 11.20 -21.31
N SER A 28 -28.82 12.49 -21.17
CA SER A 28 -27.45 12.99 -21.16
C SER A 28 -26.57 12.12 -20.25
N TYR A 29 -25.44 11.64 -20.77
CA TYR A 29 -24.54 10.64 -20.16
C TYR A 29 -23.97 11.10 -18.79
N ALA A 30 -24.71 10.85 -17.71
CA ALA A 30 -24.28 11.06 -16.33
C ALA A 30 -23.63 9.80 -15.71
N PHE A 31 -23.78 8.65 -16.36
CA PHE A 31 -23.26 7.36 -15.92
C PHE A 31 -22.11 6.90 -16.82
N ASP A 32 -21.01 6.49 -16.21
CA ASP A 32 -19.83 5.91 -16.87
C ASP A 32 -19.51 4.54 -16.27
N LEU A 33 -19.00 3.64 -17.10
CA LEU A 33 -18.61 2.30 -16.71
C LEU A 33 -17.21 2.00 -17.27
N HIS A 34 -16.24 1.95 -16.35
CA HIS A 34 -14.90 1.49 -16.65
C HIS A 34 -14.61 0.13 -16.03
N GLY A 35 -13.50 -0.48 -16.44
CA GLY A 35 -13.03 -1.74 -15.92
C GLY A 35 -11.83 -2.26 -16.68
N PHE A 36 -11.27 -3.38 -16.24
CA PHE A 36 -10.21 -4.07 -16.94
C PHE A 36 -10.20 -5.56 -16.61
N LEU A 37 -9.50 -6.31 -17.47
CA LEU A 37 -9.03 -7.66 -17.19
C LEU A 37 -7.52 -7.63 -17.04
N GLN A 38 -6.99 -8.37 -16.08
CA GLN A 38 -5.57 -8.39 -15.77
C GLN A 38 -5.13 -9.80 -15.36
N GLY A 39 -3.95 -10.21 -15.83
CA GLY A 39 -3.27 -11.40 -15.36
C GLY A 39 -1.97 -11.01 -14.68
N ASN A 40 -1.79 -11.39 -13.41
CA ASN A 40 -0.60 -11.08 -12.63
C ASN A 40 0.13 -12.39 -12.29
N TYR A 41 1.40 -12.48 -12.63
CA TYR A 41 2.21 -13.69 -12.46
C TYR A 41 3.52 -13.34 -11.77
N SER A 42 3.89 -14.09 -10.74
CA SER A 42 5.14 -13.87 -10.01
C SER A 42 5.79 -15.20 -9.65
N TYR A 43 7.05 -15.33 -10.03
CA TYR A 43 7.86 -16.53 -9.85
C TYR A 43 9.09 -16.23 -9.03
N ARG A 44 9.22 -16.90 -7.89
CA ARG A 44 10.37 -16.86 -7.00
C ARG A 44 11.61 -17.40 -7.70
N THR A 45 12.69 -16.62 -7.69
CA THR A 45 13.97 -16.95 -8.30
C THR A 45 15.05 -17.36 -7.29
N SER A 46 14.86 -17.04 -6.02
CA SER A 46 15.76 -17.41 -4.93
C SER A 46 15.59 -18.87 -4.52
N ASP A 47 16.70 -19.54 -4.21
CA ASP A 47 16.67 -20.85 -3.56
C ASP A 47 16.30 -20.66 -2.08
N THR A 48 15.16 -21.23 -1.69
CA THR A 48 14.60 -21.08 -0.35
C THR A 48 15.40 -21.82 0.72
N ASN A 49 16.22 -22.82 0.36
CA ASN A 49 17.01 -23.65 1.27
C ASN A 49 16.27 -24.05 2.57
N CYS A 50 14.95 -24.29 2.47
CA CYS A 50 14.11 -24.61 3.61
C CYS A 50 13.43 -25.96 3.41
N SER A 51 13.29 -26.71 4.51
CA SER A 51 12.73 -28.06 4.51
C SER A 51 11.37 -28.07 5.21
N GLY A 52 10.37 -28.72 4.62
CA GLY A 52 9.06 -28.91 5.25
C GLY A 52 7.90 -28.60 4.31
N ALA A 53 6.76 -28.23 4.90
CA ALA A 53 5.57 -27.82 4.18
C ALA A 53 5.68 -26.37 3.66
N ALA A 54 4.64 -25.90 2.96
CA ALA A 54 4.54 -24.52 2.48
C ALA A 54 4.96 -23.51 3.56
N PRO A 55 5.70 -22.45 3.19
CA PRO A 55 5.98 -21.99 1.83
C PRO A 55 7.24 -22.59 1.18
N CYS A 56 7.87 -23.60 1.78
CA CYS A 56 9.02 -24.29 1.20
C CYS A 56 8.66 -25.00 -0.10
N GLY A 57 9.47 -24.80 -1.15
CA GLY A 57 9.23 -25.37 -2.48
C GLY A 57 8.08 -24.75 -3.28
N LYS A 58 7.42 -23.70 -2.75
CA LYS A 58 6.44 -22.91 -3.53
C LYS A 58 7.16 -21.85 -4.35
N TYR A 59 7.31 -22.06 -5.65
CA TYR A 59 7.98 -21.08 -6.51
C TYR A 59 7.03 -20.02 -7.08
N TRP A 60 5.76 -20.33 -7.26
CA TRP A 60 4.80 -19.33 -7.68
C TRP A 60 4.33 -18.52 -6.47
N LEU A 61 4.61 -17.22 -6.48
CA LEU A 61 4.13 -16.28 -5.46
C LEU A 61 2.78 -15.69 -5.86
N LEU A 62 2.50 -15.58 -7.15
CA LEU A 62 1.25 -15.04 -7.67
C LEU A 62 0.92 -15.75 -9.00
N ILE A 63 -0.31 -16.24 -9.12
CA ILE A 63 -0.92 -16.66 -10.38
C ILE A 63 -2.35 -16.16 -10.32
N GLU A 64 -2.55 -14.88 -10.62
CA GLU A 64 -3.81 -14.19 -10.42
C GLU A 64 -4.45 -13.76 -11.73
N GLU A 65 -5.72 -14.08 -11.88
CA GLU A 65 -6.60 -13.52 -12.91
C GLU A 65 -7.58 -12.58 -12.23
N ARG A 66 -7.72 -11.36 -12.73
CA ARG A 66 -8.54 -10.30 -12.13
C ARG A 66 -9.44 -9.62 -13.16
N ALA A 67 -10.67 -9.36 -12.76
CA ALA A 67 -11.60 -8.47 -13.44
C ALA A 67 -12.00 -7.33 -12.50
N GLN A 68 -11.79 -6.08 -12.91
CA GLN A 68 -12.27 -4.91 -12.18
C GLN A 68 -13.46 -4.28 -12.91
N ILE A 69 -14.47 -3.88 -12.15
CA ILE A 69 -15.61 -3.09 -12.60
C ILE A 69 -15.67 -1.80 -11.78
N SER A 70 -15.70 -0.65 -12.47
CA SER A 70 -15.63 0.68 -11.85
C SER A 70 -16.75 1.60 -12.39
N PRO A 71 -18.00 1.41 -11.97
CA PRO A 71 -19.08 2.33 -12.34
C PRO A 71 -18.92 3.67 -11.62
N SER A 72 -19.29 4.75 -12.29
CA SER A 72 -19.40 6.09 -11.72
C SER A 72 -20.62 6.82 -12.25
N TYR A 73 -21.14 7.72 -11.42
CA TYR A 73 -22.22 8.62 -11.77
C TYR A 73 -21.90 10.02 -11.27
N GLU A 74 -22.16 11.04 -12.07
CA GLU A 74 -22.09 12.44 -11.67
C GLU A 74 -23.37 13.15 -12.16
N ASP A 75 -24.05 13.84 -11.25
CA ASP A 75 -25.25 14.57 -11.59
C ASP A 75 -24.93 15.82 -12.42
N SER A 76 -25.91 16.32 -13.18
CA SER A 76 -25.69 17.47 -14.08
C SER A 76 -25.31 18.77 -13.36
N SER A 77 -25.50 18.85 -12.03
CA SER A 77 -25.10 20.01 -11.25
C SER A 77 -23.62 19.96 -10.82
N GLY A 78 -22.97 18.81 -10.91
CA GLY A 78 -21.62 18.55 -10.39
C GLY A 78 -21.54 18.53 -8.86
N ILE A 79 -22.69 18.61 -8.17
CA ILE A 79 -22.75 18.62 -6.71
C ILE A 79 -22.70 17.20 -6.17
N PHE A 80 -23.25 16.22 -6.88
CA PHE A 80 -23.33 14.85 -6.39
C PHE A 80 -22.67 13.86 -7.35
N ALA A 81 -21.75 13.07 -6.82
CA ALA A 81 -21.13 11.97 -7.55
C ALA A 81 -21.10 10.68 -6.73
N VAL A 82 -21.12 9.53 -7.41
CA VAL A 82 -20.96 8.20 -6.81
C VAL A 82 -19.92 7.43 -7.61
N LYS A 83 -19.06 6.69 -6.92
CA LYS A 83 -18.06 5.82 -7.53
C LYS A 83 -17.95 4.51 -6.77
N ALA A 84 -17.84 3.41 -7.49
CA ALA A 84 -17.44 2.12 -6.93
C ALA A 84 -16.29 1.52 -7.75
N LYS A 85 -15.50 0.66 -7.11
CA LYS A 85 -14.50 -0.21 -7.72
C LYS A 85 -14.59 -1.59 -7.09
N LEU A 86 -14.97 -2.58 -7.88
CA LEU A 86 -15.11 -3.96 -7.46
C LEU A 86 -14.12 -4.82 -8.23
N ASP A 87 -13.30 -5.56 -7.51
CA ASP A 87 -12.39 -6.53 -8.08
C ASP A 87 -12.89 -7.95 -7.82
N PHE A 88 -12.94 -8.76 -8.86
CA PHE A 88 -13.15 -10.21 -8.80
C PHE A 88 -11.86 -10.88 -9.24
N PHE A 89 -11.30 -11.76 -8.42
CA PHE A 89 -10.03 -12.39 -8.76
C PHE A 89 -9.92 -13.80 -8.22
N HIS A 90 -9.02 -14.57 -8.83
CA HIS A 90 -8.61 -15.89 -8.38
C HIS A 90 -7.09 -15.98 -8.41
N ASP A 91 -6.48 -16.31 -7.27
CA ASP A 91 -5.03 -16.48 -7.13
C ASP A 91 -4.70 -17.95 -6.83
N ALA A 92 -4.24 -18.67 -7.86
CA ALA A 92 -3.93 -20.09 -7.77
C ALA A 92 -2.68 -20.37 -6.92
N ALA A 93 -1.76 -19.41 -6.76
CA ALA A 93 -0.55 -19.58 -5.94
C ALA A 93 -0.86 -19.63 -4.44
N ALA A 94 -1.90 -18.90 -4.02
CA ALA A 94 -2.38 -18.87 -2.65
C ALA A 94 -3.35 -20.01 -2.31
N GLU A 95 -3.59 -20.96 -3.23
CA GLU A 95 -4.63 -22.01 -3.13
C GLU A 95 -6.02 -21.40 -2.80
N SER A 96 -6.25 -20.18 -3.28
CA SER A 96 -7.45 -19.42 -2.96
C SER A 96 -8.63 -19.84 -3.82
N LYS A 97 -9.85 -19.69 -3.30
CA LYS A 97 -11.06 -19.71 -4.14
C LYS A 97 -11.18 -18.36 -4.86
N TRP A 98 -12.15 -18.23 -5.76
CA TRP A 98 -12.57 -16.91 -6.24
C TRP A 98 -12.87 -15.99 -5.05
N ASP A 99 -12.31 -14.79 -5.08
CA ASP A 99 -12.45 -13.77 -4.06
C ASP A 99 -12.95 -12.46 -4.70
N THR A 100 -13.48 -11.57 -3.87
CA THR A 100 -14.01 -10.28 -4.30
C THR A 100 -13.60 -9.20 -3.31
N THR A 101 -13.14 -8.07 -3.82
CA THR A 101 -12.76 -6.92 -2.99
C THR A 101 -13.46 -5.67 -3.48
N LEU A 102 -14.21 -5.03 -2.59
CA LEU A 102 -14.70 -3.67 -2.79
C LEU A 102 -13.56 -2.70 -2.48
N ARG A 103 -12.87 -2.18 -3.51
CA ARG A 103 -11.71 -1.30 -3.31
C ARG A 103 -12.11 0.13 -2.95
N GLU A 104 -13.15 0.63 -3.62
CA GLU A 104 -13.74 1.93 -3.37
C GLU A 104 -15.26 1.81 -3.53
N ALA A 105 -16.02 2.53 -2.72
CA ALA A 105 -17.47 2.66 -2.81
C ALA A 105 -17.89 3.88 -1.98
N TYR A 106 -18.06 5.01 -2.64
CA TYR A 106 -18.33 6.26 -1.95
C TYR A 106 -19.23 7.16 -2.79
N PHE A 107 -19.86 8.12 -2.11
CA PHE A 107 -20.44 9.28 -2.75
C PHE A 107 -19.68 10.54 -2.35
N THR A 108 -19.83 11.58 -3.17
CA THR A 108 -19.22 12.89 -2.97
C THR A 108 -20.30 13.95 -3.09
N LEU A 109 -20.25 14.93 -2.19
CA LEU A 109 -21.01 16.16 -2.22
C LEU A 109 -20.02 17.31 -2.40
N SER A 110 -20.08 17.98 -3.54
CA SER A 110 -19.20 19.08 -3.92
C SER A 110 -19.91 20.43 -3.75
N GLY A 111 -19.29 21.35 -3.03
CA GLY A 111 -19.73 22.73 -2.89
C GLY A 111 -18.57 23.70 -3.16
N GLY A 112 -18.87 25.01 -3.24
CA GLY A 112 -17.86 26.00 -3.62
C GLY A 112 -16.71 26.17 -2.61
N MET A 113 -16.99 26.07 -1.31
CA MET A 113 -15.99 26.24 -0.24
C MET A 113 -15.78 24.97 0.58
N ALA A 114 -16.51 23.90 0.28
CA ALA A 114 -16.45 22.67 1.04
C ALA A 114 -16.87 21.48 0.18
N ASP A 115 -16.27 20.32 0.42
CA ASP A 115 -16.73 19.04 -0.11
C ASP A 115 -16.78 17.97 0.98
N ALA A 116 -17.59 16.94 0.74
CA ALA A 116 -17.67 15.78 1.61
C ALA A 116 -17.64 14.50 0.76
N LYS A 117 -16.84 13.52 1.18
CA LYS A 117 -16.76 12.19 0.57
C LYS A 117 -16.96 11.13 1.65
N ALA A 118 -17.99 10.30 1.50
CA ALA A 118 -18.36 9.29 2.48
C ALA A 118 -18.48 7.90 1.86
N GLY A 119 -17.90 6.91 2.53
CA GLY A 119 -17.86 5.50 2.09
C GLY A 119 -16.43 4.95 2.07
N ARG A 120 -16.25 3.79 1.41
CA ARG A 120 -14.92 3.17 1.26
C ARG A 120 -14.11 3.94 0.23
N GLN A 121 -12.93 4.41 0.60
CA GLN A 121 -12.09 5.25 -0.27
C GLN A 121 -10.61 5.05 -0.02
N ILE A 122 -9.79 5.16 -1.08
CA ILE A 122 -8.34 5.21 -0.94
C ILE A 122 -7.93 6.67 -0.73
N ILE A 123 -7.28 6.94 0.39
CA ILE A 123 -6.71 8.26 0.71
C ILE A 123 -5.18 8.15 0.69
N THR A 124 -4.53 9.21 0.27
CA THR A 124 -3.07 9.30 0.19
C THR A 124 -2.64 10.68 0.64
N TRP A 125 -1.66 10.72 1.52
CA TRP A 125 -0.89 11.91 1.87
C TRP A 125 0.60 11.64 1.66
N GLY A 126 1.46 12.54 2.14
CA GLY A 126 2.92 12.40 2.07
C GLY A 126 3.53 12.79 0.71
N LEU A 127 4.84 12.98 0.73
CA LEU A 127 5.66 13.38 -0.43
C LEU A 127 6.68 12.30 -0.83
N GLY A 128 6.83 11.26 -0.01
CA GLY A 128 7.76 10.16 -0.25
C GLY A 128 7.35 9.21 -1.36
N ASP A 129 8.35 8.53 -1.93
CA ASP A 129 8.19 7.49 -2.94
C ASP A 129 8.43 6.14 -2.25
N LEU A 130 7.32 5.44 -1.96
CA LEU A 130 7.30 4.20 -1.16
C LEU A 130 7.78 4.37 0.29
N VAL A 131 7.91 5.61 0.76
CA VAL A 131 8.16 5.96 2.16
C VAL A 131 6.98 6.79 2.66
N PHE A 132 6.39 6.38 3.78
CA PHE A 132 5.13 6.93 4.29
C PHE A 132 5.33 7.45 5.72
N ILE A 133 5.41 8.78 5.88
CA ILE A 133 5.46 9.44 7.20
C ILE A 133 4.07 9.97 7.55
N ASN A 134 3.50 10.87 6.75
CA ASN A 134 2.18 11.44 7.01
C ASN A 134 1.05 10.67 6.30
N ASP A 135 1.37 9.72 5.43
CA ASP A 135 0.40 8.79 4.81
C ASP A 135 0.10 7.60 5.74
N ILE A 136 -0.80 7.83 6.70
CA ILE A 136 -1.18 6.88 7.75
C ILE A 136 -2.19 5.81 7.31
N PHE A 137 -2.64 5.88 6.06
CA PHE A 137 -3.71 5.02 5.55
C PHE A 137 -3.19 3.62 5.24
N PRO A 138 -4.03 2.57 5.37
CA PRO A 138 -3.59 1.18 5.30
C PRO A 138 -2.95 0.84 3.96
N LYS A 139 -1.91 0.00 4.04
CA LYS A 139 -1.15 -0.52 2.90
C LYS A 139 -1.30 -2.05 2.79
N ASP A 140 -1.14 -2.58 1.59
CA ASP A 140 -1.01 -4.01 1.32
C ASP A 140 0.45 -4.31 0.97
N TRP A 141 1.24 -4.62 2.01
CA TRP A 141 2.66 -4.94 1.85
C TRP A 141 2.87 -6.27 1.14
N THR A 142 1.93 -7.22 1.28
CA THR A 142 1.95 -8.47 0.53
C THR A 142 1.88 -8.21 -0.97
N ALA A 143 0.97 -7.33 -1.42
CA ALA A 143 0.85 -6.97 -2.84
C ALA A 143 2.17 -6.42 -3.40
N PHE A 144 2.86 -5.57 -2.63
CA PHE A 144 4.15 -5.01 -3.02
C PHE A 144 5.23 -6.09 -3.18
N ILE A 145 5.39 -6.99 -2.21
CA ILE A 145 6.46 -7.99 -2.19
C ILE A 145 6.29 -9.04 -3.30
N ILE A 146 5.06 -9.44 -3.60
CA ILE A 146 4.79 -10.47 -4.62
C ILE A 146 4.76 -9.92 -6.05
N GLY A 147 4.98 -8.61 -6.26
CA GLY A 147 5.04 -8.01 -7.60
C GLY A 147 3.70 -7.69 -8.23
N ARG A 148 2.62 -7.50 -7.44
CA ARG A 148 1.39 -6.89 -7.97
C ARG A 148 1.67 -5.44 -8.41
N PRO A 149 0.90 -4.90 -9.36
CA PRO A 149 1.00 -3.50 -9.75
C PRO A 149 0.89 -2.56 -8.55
N ILE A 150 1.68 -1.49 -8.53
CA ILE A 150 1.84 -0.64 -7.34
C ILE A 150 0.55 0.03 -6.84
N GLU A 151 -0.45 0.17 -7.71
CA GLU A 151 -1.79 0.64 -7.34
C GLU A 151 -2.48 -0.24 -6.29
N TYR A 152 -2.08 -1.51 -6.15
CA TYR A 152 -2.58 -2.43 -5.14
C TYR A 152 -1.94 -2.27 -3.77
N LEU A 153 -0.85 -1.51 -3.64
CA LEU A 153 -0.23 -1.22 -2.34
C LEU A 153 -1.16 -0.41 -1.43
N LYS A 154 -2.08 0.40 -1.98
CA LYS A 154 -2.96 1.24 -1.15
C LYS A 154 -4.34 0.61 -0.98
N LYS A 155 -4.77 0.53 0.28
CA LYS A 155 -6.06 -0.02 0.67
C LYS A 155 -7.10 1.07 0.94
N GLY A 156 -8.36 0.73 0.72
CA GLY A 156 -9.48 1.62 1.01
C GLY A 156 -9.88 1.57 2.48
N ILE A 157 -10.22 2.72 3.05
CA ILE A 157 -10.78 2.86 4.40
C ILE A 157 -12.26 3.21 4.33
N ASP A 158 -13.07 2.72 5.27
CA ASP A 158 -14.44 3.17 5.46
C ASP A 158 -14.45 4.44 6.31
N GLY A 159 -14.88 5.57 5.74
CA GLY A 159 -14.87 6.83 6.46
C GLY A 159 -15.50 8.00 5.75
N VAL A 160 -15.46 9.14 6.43
CA VAL A 160 -15.90 10.44 5.92
C VAL A 160 -14.69 11.35 5.80
N LYS A 161 -14.48 11.92 4.62
CA LYS A 161 -13.52 12.98 4.36
C LYS A 161 -14.28 14.28 4.11
N LEU A 162 -13.92 15.35 4.81
CA LEU A 162 -14.45 16.70 4.62
C LEU A 162 -13.30 17.61 4.16
N GLY A 163 -13.48 18.25 3.01
CA GLY A 163 -12.60 19.31 2.51
C GLY A 163 -13.19 20.68 2.82
N LEU A 164 -12.35 21.63 3.25
CA LEU A 164 -12.71 23.03 3.49
C LEU A 164 -11.69 23.92 2.80
N TYR A 165 -12.16 24.86 1.98
CA TYR A 165 -11.31 25.70 1.14
C TYR A 165 -11.51 27.18 1.46
N SER A 166 -10.41 27.90 1.66
CA SER A 166 -10.42 29.34 1.92
C SER A 166 -9.19 30.03 1.33
N ASN A 167 -9.21 31.35 1.29
CA ASN A 167 -8.05 32.14 0.83
C ASN A 167 -6.87 32.10 1.81
N ALA A 168 -7.08 31.72 3.06
CA ALA A 168 -6.05 31.75 4.10
C ALA A 168 -5.40 30.38 4.33
N VAL A 169 -6.21 29.33 4.43
CA VAL A 169 -5.77 27.95 4.67
C VAL A 169 -6.84 26.98 4.19
N ASN A 170 -6.43 25.86 3.60
CA ASN A 170 -7.30 24.75 3.27
C ASN A 170 -7.17 23.66 4.33
N GLY A 171 -8.24 22.89 4.51
CA GLY A 171 -8.30 21.82 5.49
C GLY A 171 -8.91 20.55 4.93
N GLU A 172 -8.38 19.41 5.34
CA GLU A 172 -9.02 18.10 5.19
C GLU A 172 -9.19 17.48 6.57
N LEU A 173 -10.39 16.98 6.86
CA LEU A 173 -10.69 16.17 8.04
C LEU A 173 -11.14 14.79 7.56
N VAL A 174 -10.50 13.73 8.05
CA VAL A 174 -10.87 12.35 7.80
C VAL A 174 -11.29 11.71 9.12
N MET A 175 -12.49 11.13 9.15
CA MET A 175 -13.02 10.37 10.28
C MET A 175 -13.22 8.92 9.85
N ILE A 176 -12.61 8.00 10.59
CA ILE A 176 -12.56 6.57 10.28
C ILE A 176 -13.24 5.80 11.44
N PRO A 177 -14.54 5.50 11.33
CA PRO A 177 -15.25 4.77 12.37
C PRO A 177 -14.94 3.27 12.36
N VAL A 178 -14.34 2.72 11.30
CA VAL A 178 -14.00 1.29 11.20
C VAL A 178 -12.50 1.14 10.94
N PHE A 179 -11.78 0.63 11.91
CA PHE A 179 -10.34 0.39 11.82
C PHE A 179 -10.01 -0.61 10.71
N GLU A 180 -9.09 -0.23 9.83
CA GLU A 180 -8.51 -1.08 8.80
C GLU A 180 -7.01 -1.22 9.04
N ALA A 181 -6.51 -2.46 9.11
CA ALA A 181 -5.10 -2.76 9.32
C ALA A 181 -4.34 -2.83 7.99
N ASP A 182 -3.01 -2.77 8.06
CA ASP A 182 -2.17 -3.15 6.93
C ASP A 182 -2.35 -4.64 6.61
N THR A 183 -2.31 -5.00 5.32
CA THR A 183 -2.19 -6.41 4.93
C THR A 183 -0.70 -6.76 4.97
N LEU A 184 -0.32 -7.59 5.92
CA LEU A 184 1.06 -8.03 6.11
C LEU A 184 1.35 -9.35 5.37
N PRO A 185 2.63 -9.61 5.06
CA PRO A 185 3.10 -10.90 4.54
C PRO A 185 2.63 -12.08 5.38
N ASP A 186 2.22 -13.16 4.72
CA ASP A 186 1.81 -14.40 5.36
C ASP A 186 2.61 -15.60 4.84
N SER A 187 2.69 -16.65 5.66
CA SER A 187 3.48 -17.84 5.34
C SER A 187 2.77 -18.79 4.38
N LYS A 188 1.69 -18.37 3.70
CA LYS A 188 1.06 -19.23 2.66
C LYS A 188 1.97 -19.38 1.45
N ARG A 189 2.75 -18.32 1.16
CA ARG A 189 3.65 -18.22 0.01
C ARG A 189 4.98 -17.54 0.28
N LEU A 190 5.09 -16.66 1.28
CA LEU A 190 6.32 -15.90 1.56
C LEU A 190 7.14 -16.52 2.71
N ILE A 191 8.47 -16.38 2.66
CA ILE A 191 9.39 -16.84 3.69
C ILE A 191 10.03 -15.61 4.34
N PHE A 192 9.63 -15.32 5.57
CA PHE A 192 10.10 -14.17 6.32
C PHE A 192 10.36 -14.52 7.78
N TYR A 193 11.10 -13.66 8.47
CA TYR A 193 11.43 -13.84 9.87
C TYR A 193 10.27 -13.42 10.78
N PRO A 194 10.01 -14.17 11.88
CA PRO A 194 10.60 -15.47 12.19
C PRO A 194 10.06 -16.59 11.29
N PHE A 195 10.91 -17.55 10.93
CA PHE A 195 10.52 -18.73 10.15
C PHE A 195 10.83 -20.04 10.90
N PRO A 196 9.85 -20.96 11.10
CA PRO A 196 8.44 -20.80 10.75
C PRO A 196 7.78 -19.68 11.58
N ALA A 197 6.82 -18.97 10.99
CA ALA A 197 6.09 -17.93 11.71
C ALA A 197 5.24 -18.56 12.84
N PRO A 198 5.14 -17.92 14.01
CA PRO A 198 4.28 -18.38 15.08
C PRO A 198 2.81 -18.37 14.63
N ALA A 199 2.03 -19.33 15.13
CA ALA A 199 0.61 -19.40 14.82
C ALA A 199 -0.13 -18.21 15.44
N VAL A 200 -0.95 -17.52 14.65
CA VAL A 200 -1.78 -16.42 15.14
C VAL A 200 -2.93 -17.00 15.96
N ASN A 201 -2.89 -16.78 17.26
CA ASN A 201 -3.95 -17.19 18.19
C ASN A 201 -5.12 -16.20 18.14
N LYS A 202 -4.81 -14.91 18.21
CA LYS A 202 -5.79 -13.82 18.16
C LYS A 202 -5.24 -12.64 17.38
N ASP A 203 -6.15 -11.93 16.72
CA ASP A 203 -5.91 -10.62 16.08
C ASP A 203 -6.95 -9.64 16.63
N VAL A 204 -6.53 -8.82 17.59
CA VAL A 204 -7.40 -7.95 18.40
C VAL A 204 -7.39 -6.55 17.80
N LYS A 205 -8.37 -6.26 16.94
CA LYS A 205 -8.57 -4.93 16.38
C LYS A 205 -9.14 -3.96 17.43
N PRO A 206 -8.76 -2.66 17.39
CA PRO A 206 -9.36 -1.64 18.25
C PRO A 206 -10.86 -1.54 18.04
N ASN A 207 -11.61 -1.26 19.12
CA ASN A 207 -13.03 -0.98 19.03
C ASN A 207 -13.25 0.47 18.59
N THR A 208 -13.26 0.69 17.27
CA THR A 208 -13.63 1.97 16.66
C THR A 208 -15.09 1.93 16.23
N ASP A 209 -15.78 3.06 16.41
CA ASP A 209 -17.14 3.28 15.92
C ASP A 209 -17.36 4.78 15.70
N LEU A 210 -18.61 5.21 15.50
CA LEU A 210 -18.94 6.64 15.34
C LEU A 210 -18.70 7.48 16.60
N SER A 211 -18.70 6.87 17.78
CA SER A 211 -18.44 7.53 19.07
C SER A 211 -16.94 7.61 19.40
N ASN A 212 -16.14 6.69 18.86
CA ASN A 212 -14.69 6.66 18.99
C ASN A 212 -14.01 6.38 17.63
N PRO A 213 -14.10 7.31 16.65
CA PRO A 213 -13.46 7.14 15.36
C PRO A 213 -11.97 7.51 15.43
N GLU A 214 -11.18 6.98 14.51
CA GLU A 214 -9.87 7.56 14.25
C GLU A 214 -10.05 8.88 13.49
N VAL A 215 -9.20 9.86 13.80
CA VAL A 215 -9.30 11.20 13.23
C VAL A 215 -7.97 11.60 12.63
N ALA A 216 -7.98 12.03 11.36
CA ALA A 216 -6.83 12.60 10.68
C ALA A 216 -7.18 14.00 10.16
N ILE A 217 -6.30 14.97 10.36
CA ILE A 217 -6.44 16.35 9.94
C ILE A 217 -5.22 16.73 9.11
N ARG A 218 -5.45 17.41 8.00
CA ARG A 218 -4.42 18.07 7.21
C ARG A 218 -4.81 19.52 7.02
N LEU A 219 -3.94 20.45 7.40
CA LEU A 219 -4.07 21.87 7.04
C LEU A 219 -2.95 22.22 6.08
N TYR A 220 -3.28 22.89 4.98
CA TYR A 220 -2.30 23.18 3.95
C TYR A 220 -2.56 24.52 3.26
N ARG A 221 -1.47 25.14 2.81
CA ARG A 221 -1.49 26.33 1.96
C ARG A 221 -0.15 26.49 1.26
N PRO A 222 -0.12 27.18 0.11
CA PRO A 222 1.12 27.71 -0.42
C PRO A 222 1.66 28.79 0.53
N ILE A 223 2.96 28.71 0.81
CA ILE A 223 3.75 29.74 1.50
C ILE A 223 4.86 30.12 0.53
N MET A 224 4.78 31.33 -0.04
CA MET A 224 5.58 31.71 -1.21
C MET A 224 5.34 30.73 -2.36
N GLU A 225 6.40 30.12 -2.92
CA GLU A 225 6.34 29.12 -4.00
C GLU A 225 6.38 27.67 -3.48
N TRP A 226 6.14 27.47 -2.17
CA TRP A 226 6.22 26.16 -1.52
C TRP A 226 4.86 25.72 -0.99
N ASP A 227 4.44 24.51 -1.37
CA ASP A 227 3.24 23.88 -0.86
C ASP A 227 3.53 23.27 0.52
N THR A 228 2.98 23.87 1.57
CA THR A 228 3.25 23.47 2.95
C THR A 228 2.00 22.88 3.60
N SER A 229 2.17 21.77 4.31
CA SER A 229 1.11 21.07 5.04
C SER A 229 1.54 20.76 6.47
N ILE A 230 0.59 20.80 7.40
CA ILE A 230 0.70 20.21 8.73
C ILE A 230 -0.36 19.14 8.90
N TYR A 231 -0.01 18.10 9.65
CA TYR A 231 -0.83 16.91 9.81
C TYR A 231 -1.02 16.60 11.30
N PHE A 232 -2.19 16.11 11.64
CA PHE A 232 -2.46 15.52 12.93
C PHE A 232 -3.23 14.22 12.73
N TYR A 233 -2.86 13.17 13.44
CA TYR A 233 -3.62 11.93 13.47
C TYR A 233 -3.75 11.43 14.90
N ASN A 234 -4.92 10.91 15.23
CA ASN A 234 -5.22 10.24 16.49
C ASN A 234 -6.00 8.96 16.18
N GLY A 235 -5.37 7.82 16.41
CA GLY A 235 -5.91 6.50 16.09
C GLY A 235 -5.00 5.40 16.61
N PHE A 236 -4.59 4.49 15.73
CA PHE A 236 -3.83 3.30 16.10
C PHE A 236 -2.75 3.00 15.07
N TYR A 237 -1.73 2.24 15.46
CA TYR A 237 -0.81 1.67 14.47
C TYR A 237 -1.57 0.79 13.47
N ARG A 238 -1.13 0.78 12.21
CA ARG A 238 -1.65 -0.12 11.16
C ARG A 238 -0.90 -1.45 11.11
N PHE A 239 0.36 -1.43 11.55
CA PHE A 239 1.17 -2.61 11.83
C PHE A 239 0.88 -3.05 13.28
N PRO A 240 0.60 -4.34 13.54
CA PRO A 240 0.28 -4.80 14.89
C PRO A 240 1.53 -4.90 15.77
N ALA A 241 1.34 -4.63 17.06
CA ALA A 241 2.20 -5.15 18.12
C ALA A 241 1.94 -6.65 18.32
N ALA A 242 2.93 -7.36 18.82
CA ALA A 242 2.93 -8.82 18.92
C ALA A 242 3.20 -9.28 20.35
N HIS A 243 2.19 -9.86 21.01
CA HIS A 243 2.34 -10.53 22.29
C HIS A 243 2.59 -12.03 22.07
N MET A 244 3.73 -12.53 22.56
CA MET A 244 4.04 -13.96 22.47
C MET A 244 3.32 -14.73 23.58
N ASP A 245 2.17 -15.33 23.27
CA ASP A 245 1.42 -16.20 24.18
C ASP A 245 2.24 -17.46 24.57
N SER A 246 3.05 -17.96 23.62
CA SER A 246 3.98 -19.07 23.80
C SER A 246 5.10 -19.00 22.77
N ALA A 247 6.07 -19.92 22.81
CA ALA A 247 7.16 -19.98 21.82
C ALA A 247 6.67 -20.19 20.37
N SER A 248 5.43 -20.65 20.16
CA SER A 248 4.87 -20.95 18.84
C SER A 248 3.52 -20.28 18.56
N SER A 249 3.05 -19.38 19.43
CA SER A 249 1.77 -18.70 19.26
C SER A 249 1.85 -17.23 19.64
N VAL A 250 1.21 -16.38 18.85
CA VAL A 250 1.22 -14.93 18.99
C VAL A 250 -0.19 -14.36 19.00
N THR A 251 -0.43 -13.35 19.82
CA THR A 251 -1.60 -12.49 19.77
C THR A 251 -1.19 -11.13 19.22
N TYR A 252 -1.82 -10.71 18.12
CA TYR A 252 -1.65 -9.39 17.55
C TYR A 252 -2.66 -8.40 18.12
N TYR A 253 -2.21 -7.16 18.32
CA TYR A 253 -3.05 -6.03 18.74
C TYR A 253 -2.49 -4.73 18.18
N TYR A 254 -3.30 -3.66 18.16
CA TYR A 254 -2.92 -2.39 17.55
C TYR A 254 -2.91 -1.28 18.61
N PRO A 255 -1.73 -0.87 19.12
CA PRO A 255 -1.62 0.17 20.14
C PRO A 255 -2.11 1.53 19.64
N SER A 256 -2.57 2.36 20.56
CA SER A 256 -2.95 3.75 20.25
C SER A 256 -1.76 4.56 19.77
N LEU A 257 -2.01 5.51 18.86
CA LEU A 257 -0.99 6.31 18.21
C LEU A 257 -1.51 7.72 17.93
N LYS A 258 -0.68 8.72 18.25
CA LYS A 258 -0.85 10.08 17.76
C LYS A 258 0.32 10.46 16.86
N ILE A 259 0.04 11.13 15.75
CA ILE A 259 1.09 11.62 14.84
C ILE A 259 0.94 13.13 14.68
N TYR A 260 2.05 13.83 14.81
CA TYR A 260 2.18 15.26 14.54
C TYR A 260 3.15 15.43 13.38
N GLY A 261 2.65 15.88 12.24
CA GLY A 261 3.37 15.85 10.98
C GLY A 261 3.50 17.21 10.32
N ALA A 262 4.50 17.35 9.47
CA ALA A 262 4.64 18.48 8.56
C ALA A 262 5.28 18.04 7.24
N SER A 263 4.94 18.74 6.16
CA SER A 263 5.61 18.57 4.87
C SER A 263 5.68 19.90 4.11
N THR A 264 6.69 20.03 3.26
CA THR A 264 6.78 21.15 2.32
C THR A 264 7.44 20.70 1.02
N GLN A 265 6.96 21.19 -0.12
CA GLN A 265 7.51 20.89 -1.43
C GLN A 265 7.56 22.15 -2.28
N GLY A 266 8.64 22.33 -3.04
CA GLY A 266 8.79 23.48 -3.93
C GLY A 266 9.90 23.31 -4.95
N ALA A 267 9.96 24.24 -5.90
CA ALA A 267 11.02 24.27 -6.90
C ALA A 267 12.37 24.64 -6.27
N ALA A 268 13.42 23.86 -6.59
CA ALA A 268 14.79 24.13 -6.17
C ALA A 268 15.78 23.49 -7.16
N LEU A 269 16.89 24.16 -7.49
CA LEU A 269 17.97 23.60 -8.35
C LEU A 269 17.50 22.98 -9.69
N ASP A 270 16.52 23.63 -10.34
CA ASP A 270 15.78 23.14 -11.54
C ASP A 270 15.10 21.77 -11.35
N GLY A 271 14.79 21.42 -10.11
CA GLY A 271 14.03 20.24 -9.73
C GLY A 271 13.00 20.58 -8.66
N VAL A 272 12.54 19.56 -7.96
CA VAL A 272 11.56 19.66 -6.87
C VAL A 272 12.18 19.08 -5.62
N LEU A 273 12.26 19.90 -4.56
CA LEU A 273 12.71 19.47 -3.24
C LEU A 273 11.47 19.24 -2.36
N SER A 274 11.40 18.07 -1.74
CA SER A 274 10.37 17.66 -0.79
C SER A 274 11.00 17.42 0.57
N LEU A 275 10.39 17.95 1.62
CA LEU A 275 10.75 17.72 3.01
C LEU A 275 9.52 17.21 3.74
N GLU A 276 9.69 16.17 4.55
CA GLU A 276 8.62 15.61 5.37
C GLU A 276 9.16 15.26 6.76
N ALA A 277 8.36 15.49 7.80
CA ALA A 277 8.69 15.11 9.17
C ALA A 277 7.43 14.66 9.91
N GLY A 278 7.60 13.78 10.90
CA GLY A 278 6.54 13.28 11.74
C GLY A 278 7.04 12.84 13.11
N TYR A 279 6.38 13.30 14.17
CA TYR A 279 6.54 12.76 15.52
C TYR A 279 5.42 11.77 15.81
N TYR A 280 5.79 10.51 15.98
CA TYR A 280 4.91 9.39 16.31
C TYR A 280 4.92 9.25 17.82
N ASP A 281 3.89 9.79 18.48
CA ASP A 281 3.64 9.70 19.91
C ASP A 281 2.93 8.37 20.20
N SER A 282 3.75 7.37 20.51
CA SER A 282 3.30 5.99 20.73
C SER A 282 2.58 5.83 22.07
N GLN A 283 1.83 4.73 22.22
CA GLN A 283 1.28 4.33 23.51
C GLN A 283 2.37 4.06 24.55
N ASP A 284 3.51 3.46 24.15
CA ASP A 284 4.66 3.30 25.04
C ASP A 284 5.54 4.55 25.06
N LYS A 285 5.05 5.59 25.75
CA LYS A 285 5.71 6.89 25.85
C LYS A 285 7.04 6.84 26.62
N ASN A 286 7.22 5.86 27.50
CA ASN A 286 8.38 5.77 28.37
C ASN A 286 9.41 4.72 27.91
N GLY A 287 9.14 4.00 26.81
CA GLY A 287 10.01 2.92 26.33
C GLY A 287 10.04 1.69 27.24
N SER A 288 8.98 1.51 28.02
CA SER A 288 8.91 0.51 29.09
C SER A 288 8.29 -0.81 28.65
N ASP A 289 7.60 -0.84 27.51
CA ASP A 289 6.88 -2.01 26.98
C ASP A 289 7.52 -2.45 25.66
N PRO A 290 8.33 -3.53 25.65
CA PRO A 290 9.07 -3.96 24.47
C PRO A 290 8.18 -4.54 23.35
N GLU A 291 6.90 -4.76 23.59
CA GLU A 291 5.96 -5.25 22.57
C GLU A 291 5.42 -4.12 21.68
N ILE A 292 5.47 -2.88 22.19
CA ILE A 292 4.97 -1.69 21.54
C ILE A 292 6.17 -0.88 21.06
N GLU A 293 6.11 -0.36 19.84
CA GLU A 293 7.14 0.56 19.37
C GLU A 293 7.20 1.80 20.29
N ASN A 294 8.38 2.23 20.71
CA ASN A 294 8.54 3.52 21.39
C ASN A 294 8.05 4.67 20.50
N SER A 295 7.92 5.86 21.09
CA SER A 295 7.75 7.07 20.27
C SER A 295 8.92 7.26 19.30
N GLN A 296 8.67 7.86 18.15
CA GLN A 296 9.66 8.01 17.08
C GLN A 296 9.62 9.40 16.44
N ILE A 297 10.79 9.89 16.03
CA ILE A 297 10.89 11.02 15.10
C ILE A 297 11.28 10.46 13.74
N ARG A 298 10.49 10.76 12.72
CA ARG A 298 10.73 10.36 11.33
C ARG A 298 10.88 11.59 10.46
N TYR A 299 11.81 11.54 9.51
CA TYR A 299 11.98 12.62 8.54
C TYR A 299 12.46 12.09 7.19
N LEU A 300 12.16 12.85 6.13
CA LEU A 300 12.45 12.55 4.75
C LEU A 300 12.93 13.82 4.05
N ILE A 301 13.99 13.69 3.26
CA ILE A 301 14.42 14.67 2.28
C ILE A 301 14.40 13.96 0.92
N ALA A 302 13.66 14.50 -0.04
CA ALA A 302 13.60 13.94 -1.39
C ALA A 302 13.82 15.02 -2.45
N PHE A 303 14.51 14.65 -3.53
CA PHE A 303 14.79 15.54 -4.64
C PHE A 303 14.50 14.84 -5.97
N GLN A 304 13.67 15.46 -6.80
CA GLN A 304 13.34 14.98 -8.13
C GLN A 304 13.78 15.98 -9.19
N LYS A 305 14.44 15.51 -10.25
CA LYS A 305 14.80 16.34 -11.41
C LYS A 305 14.56 15.59 -12.71
N ALA A 306 13.87 16.25 -13.64
CA ALA A 306 13.83 15.85 -15.03
C ALA A 306 15.14 16.30 -15.70
N LEU A 307 15.86 15.34 -16.25
CA LEU A 307 17.06 15.52 -17.05
C LEU A 307 16.71 15.44 -18.54
N THR A 308 17.72 15.29 -19.40
CA THR A 308 17.52 15.33 -20.85
C THR A 308 16.80 14.10 -21.40
N GLY A 309 15.80 14.31 -22.27
CA GLY A 309 15.15 13.28 -23.07
C GLY A 309 14.19 12.38 -22.30
N ASP A 310 13.29 12.93 -21.49
CA ASP A 310 12.32 12.14 -20.70
C ASP A 310 12.99 11.18 -19.70
N PHE A 311 14.17 11.55 -19.18
CA PHE A 311 14.83 10.86 -18.08
C PHE A 311 14.60 11.62 -16.78
N THR A 312 14.09 10.96 -15.76
CA THR A 312 13.84 11.55 -14.44
C THR A 312 14.59 10.77 -13.38
N VAL A 313 15.21 11.51 -12.47
CA VAL A 313 15.87 10.98 -11.27
C VAL A 313 15.12 11.49 -10.05
N ASN A 314 14.75 10.59 -9.15
CA ASN A 314 14.24 10.90 -7.82
C ASN A 314 15.16 10.23 -6.79
N ILE A 315 15.68 10.98 -5.84
CA ILE A 315 16.51 10.47 -4.73
C ILE A 315 15.86 10.85 -3.41
N GLN A 316 15.91 9.95 -2.43
CA GLN A 316 15.36 10.22 -1.10
C GLN A 316 16.30 9.72 0.00
N TYR A 317 16.31 10.44 1.11
CA TYR A 317 16.91 10.04 2.36
C TYR A 317 15.85 10.11 3.45
N TYR A 318 15.60 8.96 4.06
CA TYR A 318 14.70 8.78 5.19
C TYR A 318 15.49 8.37 6.41
N ALA A 319 15.09 8.88 7.57
CA ALA A 319 15.55 8.34 8.83
C ALA A 319 14.45 8.33 9.89
N GLU A 320 14.50 7.32 10.75
CA GLU A 320 13.65 7.17 11.92
C GLU A 320 14.50 6.98 13.16
N LYS A 321 14.20 7.75 14.19
CA LYS A 321 14.89 7.71 15.47
C LYS A 321 13.92 7.25 16.56
N ILE A 322 14.32 6.22 17.28
CA ILE A 322 13.62 5.69 18.46
C ILE A 322 13.87 6.63 19.65
N MET A 323 12.80 7.09 20.28
CA MET A 323 12.86 7.88 21.51
C MET A 323 13.01 6.96 22.72
N ASP A 324 13.63 7.47 23.79
CA ASP A 324 13.87 6.69 25.02
C ASP A 324 14.60 5.36 24.77
N TYR A 325 15.54 5.38 23.82
CA TYR A 325 16.24 4.19 23.35
C TYR A 325 16.98 3.44 24.48
N ASN A 326 17.47 4.15 25.50
CA ASN A 326 18.07 3.50 26.66
C ASN A 326 17.08 2.61 27.41
N GLU A 327 15.81 3.02 27.57
CA GLU A 327 14.78 2.20 28.21
C GLU A 327 14.41 1.01 27.32
N TYR A 328 14.22 1.23 26.02
CA TYR A 328 14.04 0.15 25.04
C TYR A 328 15.12 -0.93 25.19
N THR A 329 16.39 -0.54 25.29
CA THR A 329 17.48 -1.52 25.41
C THR A 329 17.50 -2.27 26.75
N LYS A 330 16.91 -1.71 27.81
CA LYS A 330 16.82 -2.37 29.12
C LYS A 330 15.66 -3.36 29.19
N THR A 331 14.56 -3.06 28.49
CA THR A 331 13.32 -3.84 28.52
C THR A 331 13.27 -4.94 27.46
N LEU A 332 14.05 -4.80 26.37
CA LEU A 332 14.16 -5.80 25.32
C LEU A 332 14.71 -7.13 25.87
N ASP A 333 14.00 -8.23 25.58
CA ASP A 333 14.53 -9.58 25.82
C ASP A 333 15.83 -9.78 25.05
N TYR A 334 16.89 -10.22 25.73
CA TYR A 334 18.22 -10.47 25.15
C TYR A 334 18.20 -11.48 23.98
N LYS A 335 17.14 -12.28 23.82
CA LYS A 335 16.95 -13.20 22.71
C LYS A 335 16.39 -12.54 21.45
N LEU A 336 15.78 -11.36 21.58
CA LEU A 336 15.21 -10.63 20.45
C LEU A 336 16.26 -9.74 19.77
N PRO A 337 16.18 -9.59 18.44
CA PRO A 337 17.09 -8.72 17.72
C PRO A 337 16.89 -7.27 18.15
N ARG A 338 17.99 -6.63 18.52
CA ARG A 338 18.03 -5.22 18.90
C ARG A 338 18.01 -4.33 17.67
N LYS A 339 17.12 -3.35 17.65
CA LYS A 339 17.07 -2.29 16.62
C LYS A 339 18.15 -1.23 16.88
N ASN A 340 18.63 -0.59 15.81
CA ASN A 340 19.46 0.61 15.94
C ASN A 340 18.64 1.79 16.49
N GLU A 341 19.27 2.70 17.22
CA GLU A 341 18.60 3.91 17.73
C GLU A 341 18.06 4.78 16.58
N THR A 342 18.84 4.88 15.51
CA THR A 342 18.47 5.55 14.28
C THR A 342 18.59 4.54 13.15
N ARG A 343 17.51 4.40 12.38
CA ARG A 343 17.50 3.66 11.13
C ARG A 343 17.52 4.64 9.97
N GLU A 344 18.40 4.41 9.02
CA GLU A 344 18.58 5.22 7.83
C GLU A 344 18.18 4.42 6.59
N LEU A 345 17.51 5.06 5.64
CA LEU A 345 17.10 4.45 4.38
C LEU A 345 17.32 5.44 3.24
N TYR A 346 18.10 5.03 2.25
CA TYR A 346 18.33 5.78 1.02
C TYR A 346 17.51 5.15 -0.09
N SER A 347 16.89 5.95 -0.93
CA SER A 347 16.16 5.47 -2.09
C SER A 347 16.50 6.24 -3.36
N ILE A 348 16.40 5.55 -4.50
CA ILE A 348 16.54 6.14 -5.82
C ILE A 348 15.51 5.54 -6.77
N ARG A 349 14.87 6.40 -7.56
CA ARG A 349 14.10 6.01 -8.74
C ARG A 349 14.68 6.66 -9.98
N LEU A 350 15.03 5.84 -10.95
CA LEU A 350 15.37 6.24 -12.30
C LEU A 350 14.18 5.89 -13.20
N THR A 351 13.73 6.84 -14.02
CA THR A 351 12.66 6.59 -15.00
C THR A 351 13.08 7.15 -16.36
N ARG A 352 12.96 6.35 -17.41
CA ARG A 352 13.19 6.79 -18.79
C ARG A 352 12.01 6.38 -19.66
N PHE A 353 11.48 7.33 -20.41
CA PHE A 353 10.57 7.02 -21.51
C PHE A 353 11.32 6.91 -22.84
N LEU A 354 10.94 5.92 -23.63
CA LEU A 354 11.51 5.61 -24.94
C LEU A 354 10.39 5.43 -25.96
N HIS A 355 10.74 5.52 -27.25
CA HIS A 355 9.87 5.24 -28.38
C HIS A 355 8.50 5.92 -28.29
N TYR A 356 8.47 7.25 -28.39
CA TYR A 356 7.23 8.03 -28.25
C TYR A 356 6.47 7.73 -26.95
N GLN A 357 7.22 7.47 -25.86
CA GLN A 357 6.71 7.20 -24.52
C GLN A 357 5.88 5.90 -24.39
N THR A 358 5.96 5.00 -25.38
CA THR A 358 5.32 3.68 -25.33
C THR A 358 6.07 2.68 -24.44
N ILE A 359 7.38 2.87 -24.26
CA ILE A 359 8.21 2.06 -23.36
C ILE A 359 8.68 2.92 -22.19
N LYS A 360 8.36 2.48 -20.96
CA LYS A 360 8.87 3.04 -19.72
C LYS A 360 9.86 2.05 -19.11
N LEU A 361 11.10 2.51 -18.93
CA LEU A 361 12.09 1.82 -18.10
C LEU A 361 12.09 2.47 -16.72
N SER A 362 12.01 1.68 -15.66
CA SER A 362 12.12 2.13 -14.29
C SER A 362 13.11 1.28 -13.51
N LEU A 363 13.92 1.91 -12.67
CA LEU A 363 14.72 1.23 -11.66
C LEU A 363 14.46 1.93 -10.34
N PHE A 364 13.93 1.20 -9.37
CA PHE A 364 13.78 1.66 -8.00
C PHE A 364 14.72 0.88 -7.09
N ALA A 365 15.37 1.53 -6.13
CA ALA A 365 16.18 0.85 -5.15
C ALA A 365 16.06 1.50 -3.76
N PHE A 366 16.07 0.65 -2.73
CA PHE A 366 16.23 0.99 -1.33
C PHE A 366 17.53 0.41 -0.80
N TYR A 367 18.22 1.14 0.07
CA TYR A 367 19.37 0.66 0.81
C TYR A 367 19.37 1.23 2.23
N SER A 368 19.43 0.36 3.23
CA SER A 368 19.55 0.74 4.65
C SER A 368 20.95 0.39 5.15
N PRO A 369 21.86 1.37 5.35
CA PRO A 369 23.18 1.08 5.91
C PRO A 369 23.10 0.62 7.37
N THR A 370 22.08 1.05 8.11
CA THR A 370 21.89 0.67 9.52
C THR A 370 21.41 -0.77 9.66
N ASP A 371 20.50 -1.21 8.80
CA ASP A 371 20.00 -2.59 8.79
C ASP A 371 20.85 -3.52 7.94
N ARG A 372 21.71 -2.96 7.08
CA ARG A 372 22.50 -3.69 6.07
C ARG A 372 21.63 -4.58 5.20
N ASP A 373 20.54 -4.00 4.71
CA ASP A 373 19.61 -4.62 3.78
C ASP A 373 19.34 -3.71 2.56
N TYR A 374 18.84 -4.32 1.48
CA TYR A 374 18.47 -3.60 0.27
C TYR A 374 17.27 -4.23 -0.43
N PHE A 375 16.64 -3.41 -1.27
CA PHE A 375 15.63 -3.84 -2.23
C PHE A 375 15.89 -3.17 -3.57
N VAL A 376 15.82 -3.93 -4.67
CA VAL A 376 15.99 -3.40 -6.03
C VAL A 376 14.87 -3.92 -6.93
N ASN A 377 14.23 -2.99 -7.64
CA ASN A 377 13.14 -3.25 -8.54
C ASN A 377 13.38 -2.61 -9.92
N PRO A 378 13.97 -3.36 -10.87
CA PRO A 378 13.92 -2.99 -12.29
C PRO A 378 12.55 -3.36 -12.88
N GLU A 379 11.99 -2.47 -13.68
CA GLU A 379 10.72 -2.65 -14.40
C GLU A 379 10.83 -2.13 -15.83
N ILE A 380 10.29 -2.90 -16.77
CA ILE A 380 10.00 -2.48 -18.14
C ILE A 380 8.50 -2.55 -18.33
N ARG A 381 7.87 -1.42 -18.67
CA ARG A 381 6.46 -1.36 -19.04
C ARG A 381 6.33 -0.97 -20.51
N TYR A 382 5.49 -1.69 -21.23
CA TYR A 382 5.17 -1.43 -22.64
C TYR A 382 3.67 -1.19 -22.81
N SER A 383 3.32 0.00 -23.30
CA SER A 383 1.97 0.35 -23.71
C SER A 383 1.77 -0.08 -25.16
N VAL A 384 1.13 -1.23 -25.36
CA VAL A 384 0.83 -1.81 -26.68
C VAL A 384 -0.19 -0.94 -27.42
N THR A 385 -1.19 -0.46 -26.68
CA THR A 385 -2.19 0.53 -27.11
C THR A 385 -2.53 1.44 -25.93
N ASP A 386 -3.42 2.41 -26.12
CA ASP A 386 -3.90 3.27 -25.03
C ASP A 386 -4.64 2.51 -23.93
N ASN A 387 -5.19 1.33 -24.25
CA ASN A 387 -6.01 0.51 -23.33
C ASN A 387 -5.37 -0.84 -22.97
N LEU A 388 -4.17 -1.13 -23.49
CA LEU A 388 -3.46 -2.39 -23.25
C LEU A 388 -2.00 -2.09 -22.96
N TRP A 389 -1.56 -2.50 -21.78
CA TRP A 389 -0.17 -2.46 -21.39
C TRP A 389 0.23 -3.78 -20.76
N THR A 390 1.53 -4.03 -20.72
CA THR A 390 2.12 -5.12 -19.96
C THR A 390 3.41 -4.64 -19.31
N ASN A 391 3.79 -5.23 -18.17
CA ASN A 391 5.11 -4.98 -17.58
C ASN A 391 5.83 -6.27 -17.22
N LEU A 392 7.15 -6.22 -17.22
CA LEU A 392 8.03 -7.23 -16.69
C LEU A 392 8.94 -6.55 -15.67
N GLY A 393 9.03 -7.08 -14.46
CA GLY A 393 9.93 -6.57 -13.44
C GLY A 393 10.49 -7.66 -12.54
N ALA A 394 11.38 -7.26 -11.64
CA ALA A 394 11.92 -8.16 -10.63
C ALA A 394 11.91 -7.48 -9.26
N ASN A 395 11.72 -8.25 -8.20
CA ASN A 395 11.90 -7.81 -6.83
C ASN A 395 13.12 -8.56 -6.29
N LEU A 396 14.20 -7.82 -6.03
CA LEU A 396 15.44 -8.36 -5.49
C LEU A 396 15.59 -7.85 -4.07
N PHE A 397 15.73 -8.77 -3.12
CA PHE A 397 15.85 -8.48 -1.70
C PHE A 397 17.08 -9.19 -1.17
N ASP A 398 17.90 -8.52 -0.37
CA ASP A 398 18.94 -9.19 0.41
C ASP A 398 19.25 -8.38 1.66
N GLY A 399 19.92 -9.01 2.60
CA GLY A 399 20.37 -8.36 3.82
C GLY A 399 21.16 -9.28 4.71
N GLU A 400 22.04 -8.69 5.53
CA GLU A 400 22.85 -9.44 6.48
C GLU A 400 21.98 -10.11 7.55
N TYR A 401 20.89 -9.43 7.94
CA TYR A 401 20.04 -9.84 9.05
C TYR A 401 18.64 -10.24 8.59
N PRO A 402 18.19 -11.47 8.89
CA PRO A 402 16.90 -11.97 8.43
C PRO A 402 15.72 -11.30 9.14
N TYR A 403 15.93 -10.58 10.25
CA TYR A 403 14.87 -9.91 11.01
C TYR A 403 14.62 -8.45 10.59
N THR A 404 15.38 -7.95 9.62
CA THR A 404 15.24 -6.58 9.11
C THR A 404 14.11 -6.51 8.09
N PHE A 405 13.56 -5.31 7.89
CA PHE A 405 12.33 -5.14 7.11
C PHE A 405 12.49 -5.65 5.66
N LEU A 406 13.61 -5.39 4.99
CA LEU A 406 13.85 -5.89 3.63
C LEU A 406 14.59 -7.23 3.67
N GLY A 407 15.57 -7.38 4.55
CA GLY A 407 16.41 -8.59 4.63
C GLY A 407 15.63 -9.87 4.95
N GLN A 408 14.47 -9.76 5.61
CA GLN A 408 13.59 -10.90 5.84
C GLN A 408 13.07 -11.57 4.56
N PHE A 409 13.01 -10.83 3.44
CA PHE A 409 12.49 -11.32 2.15
C PHE A 409 13.59 -11.81 1.20
N ARG A 410 14.82 -12.03 1.69
CA ARG A 410 15.94 -12.52 0.86
C ARG A 410 15.68 -13.85 0.13
N TYR A 411 14.71 -14.63 0.62
CA TYR A 411 14.29 -15.89 0.01
C TYR A 411 12.99 -15.75 -0.82
N ASP A 412 12.52 -14.52 -1.00
CA ASP A 412 11.31 -14.17 -1.74
C ASP A 412 11.61 -13.32 -2.99
N GLU A 413 12.87 -13.29 -3.45
CA GLU A 413 13.22 -12.65 -4.72
C GLU A 413 12.39 -13.25 -5.85
N ASN A 414 11.84 -12.40 -6.72
CA ASN A 414 10.92 -12.84 -7.76
C ASN A 414 11.02 -12.03 -9.04
N ILE A 415 10.64 -12.66 -10.15
CA ILE A 415 10.34 -12.00 -11.41
C ILE A 415 8.82 -11.99 -11.57
N TYR A 416 8.25 -10.85 -11.93
CA TYR A 416 6.82 -10.69 -12.12
C TYR A 416 6.47 -10.13 -13.50
N TRP A 417 5.30 -10.51 -13.98
CA TRP A 417 4.71 -10.10 -15.24
C TRP A 417 3.23 -9.76 -15.02
N ASN A 418 2.79 -8.58 -15.47
CA ASN A 418 1.40 -8.14 -15.39
C ASN A 418 0.85 -7.62 -16.74
#